data_AF-A0A6S7B4W9-F1
#
_entry.id   AF-A0A6S7B4W9-F1
#
_cell.length_a   1.000
_cell.length_b   1.000
_cell.length_c   1.000
_cell.angle_alpha   90.00
_cell.angle_beta   90.00
_cell.angle_gamma   90.00
#
_symmetry.space_group_name_H-M   'P 1'
#
loop_
_entity.id
_entity.type
_entity.pdbx_description
1 polymer ?
#
loop_
_entity_poly.entity_id
_entity_poly.type
_entity_poly.pdbx_seq_one_letter_code
_entity_poly.pdbx_strand_id
1 'polypeptide(L)'
;MSTAGVSPANSGSQAPALRRRLLCMVYEAVLLFGVVFIAAYLFSTLTQQRNGLTHHLWLMGWLGLVVGIYFVWFWTHGGQTLPMKTWRLRLVDAQLRPVSVARAVARYVLAWLWWLPPLAMHPLLGLNVPLTLALLVVWIAAWAAATALDTDRQFIHDRLAGTRLVPLAER
;
A
#
# COMPACT_ATOMS: atom_id res chain seq x y z
N MET A 1 -45.69 -24.12 -0.06
CA MET A 1 -44.50 -24.65 -0.76
C MET A 1 -43.38 -23.63 -0.62
N SER A 2 -42.34 -24.02 0.11
CA SER A 2 -41.11 -23.27 0.35
C SER A 2 -40.18 -23.41 -0.85
N THR A 3 -39.56 -22.32 -1.32
CA THR A 3 -38.19 -22.37 -1.86
C THR A 3 -37.50 -21.00 -1.79
N ALA A 4 -36.45 -20.98 -0.97
CA ALA A 4 -35.21 -20.23 -1.11
C ALA A 4 -35.26 -18.70 -0.96
N GLY A 5 -35.21 -18.26 0.31
CA GLY A 5 -34.58 -16.99 0.65
C GLY A 5 -33.12 -17.01 0.21
N VAL A 6 -32.73 -16.06 -0.64
CA VAL A 6 -31.34 -15.77 -0.95
C VAL A 6 -30.69 -15.28 0.34
N SER A 7 -29.89 -16.13 0.99
CA SER A 7 -29.08 -15.72 2.14
C SER A 7 -28.02 -14.70 1.67
N PRO A 8 -27.93 -13.49 2.26
CA PRO A 8 -26.89 -12.51 1.93
C PRO A 8 -25.56 -12.84 2.64
N ALA A 9 -25.15 -14.10 2.63
CA ALA A 9 -23.98 -14.59 3.36
C ALA A 9 -22.87 -14.96 2.38
N ASN A 10 -22.05 -13.97 1.97
CA ASN A 10 -20.61 -14.12 1.64
C ASN A 10 -19.96 -12.91 0.94
N SER A 11 -20.69 -11.81 0.70
CA SER A 11 -20.15 -10.65 -0.04
C SER A 11 -19.15 -9.77 0.73
N GLY A 12 -18.85 -10.09 2.01
CA GLY A 12 -17.94 -9.30 2.86
C GLY A 12 -16.57 -9.92 3.14
N SER A 13 -16.29 -11.17 2.73
CA SER A 13 -15.06 -11.88 3.07
C SER A 13 -14.01 -11.90 1.95
N GLN A 14 -14.43 -11.88 0.69
CA GLN A 14 -13.49 -11.95 -0.43
C GLN A 14 -12.86 -10.59 -0.75
N ALA A 15 -11.53 -10.61 -0.98
CA ALA A 15 -10.82 -9.43 -1.43
C ALA A 15 -11.40 -8.89 -2.77
N PRO A 16 -11.39 -7.56 -2.97
CA PRO A 16 -11.71 -6.96 -4.25
C PRO A 16 -10.82 -7.53 -5.37
N ALA A 17 -11.35 -7.57 -6.60
CA ALA A 17 -10.59 -8.01 -7.77
C ALA A 17 -9.20 -7.33 -7.86
N LEU A 18 -8.16 -8.11 -8.15
CA LEU A 18 -6.77 -7.64 -8.17
C LEU A 18 -6.59 -6.39 -9.03
N ARG A 19 -7.21 -6.34 -10.22
CA ARG A 19 -7.18 -5.17 -11.11
C ARG A 19 -7.65 -3.88 -10.42
N ARG A 20 -8.73 -3.93 -9.63
CA ARG A 20 -9.23 -2.75 -8.89
C ARG A 20 -8.24 -2.29 -7.84
N ARG A 21 -7.58 -3.23 -7.16
CA ARG A 21 -6.55 -2.93 -6.14
C ARG A 21 -5.30 -2.32 -6.78
N LEU A 22 -4.84 -2.87 -7.91
CA LEU A 22 -3.69 -2.34 -8.66
C LEU A 22 -3.99 -0.95 -9.23
N LEU A 23 -5.16 -0.72 -9.84
CA LEU A 23 -5.56 0.61 -10.31
C LEU A 23 -5.69 1.62 -9.16
N CYS A 24 -6.18 1.17 -7.99
CA CYS A 24 -6.19 1.98 -6.78
C CYS A 24 -4.76 2.37 -6.34
N MET A 25 -3.79 1.44 -6.39
CA MET A 25 -2.38 1.73 -6.08
C MET A 25 -1.76 2.71 -7.08
N VAL A 26 -2.03 2.55 -8.38
CA VAL A 26 -1.56 3.49 -9.41
C VAL A 26 -2.13 4.88 -9.17
N TYR A 27 -3.42 4.98 -8.86
CA TYR A 27 -4.04 6.26 -8.53
C TYR A 27 -3.45 6.86 -7.23
N GLU A 28 -3.21 6.05 -6.21
CA GLU A 28 -2.52 6.49 -4.99
C GLU A 28 -1.12 7.05 -5.29
N ALA A 29 -0.36 6.41 -6.18
CA ALA A 29 0.96 6.89 -6.58
C ALA A 29 0.90 8.28 -7.24
N VAL A 30 -0.13 8.56 -8.06
CA VAL A 30 -0.33 9.88 -8.67
C VAL A 30 -0.62 10.95 -7.61
N LEU A 31 -1.45 10.66 -6.60
CA LEU A 31 -1.71 11.61 -5.52
C LEU A 31 -0.48 11.81 -4.64
N LEU A 32 0.21 10.73 -4.28
CA LEU A 32 1.41 10.79 -3.46
C LEU A 32 2.56 11.50 -4.16
N PHE A 33 2.64 11.47 -5.49
CA PHE A 33 3.60 12.30 -6.22
C PHE A 33 3.46 13.78 -5.82
N GLY A 34 2.24 14.33 -5.77
CA GLY A 34 2.01 15.71 -5.34
C GLY A 34 2.39 15.96 -3.88
N VAL A 35 2.02 15.04 -2.98
CA VAL A 35 2.36 15.14 -1.55
C VAL A 35 3.88 15.11 -1.34
N VAL A 36 4.56 14.14 -1.95
CA VAL A 36 6.02 13.96 -1.89
C VAL A 36 6.74 15.14 -2.52
N PHE A 37 6.24 15.68 -3.64
CA PHE A 37 6.81 16.85 -4.29
C PHE A 37 6.80 18.06 -3.34
N ILE A 38 5.66 18.36 -2.72
CA ILE A 38 5.55 19.47 -1.76
C ILE A 38 6.45 19.23 -0.54
N ALA A 39 6.47 18.01 -0.01
CA ALA A 39 7.30 17.64 1.12
C ALA A 39 8.81 17.76 0.80
N ALA A 40 9.24 17.32 -0.37
CA ALA A 40 10.63 17.42 -0.83
C ALA A 40 11.02 18.89 -1.08
N TYR A 41 10.13 19.68 -1.68
CA TYR A 41 10.34 21.12 -1.87
C TYR A 41 10.49 21.86 -0.53
N LEU A 42 9.63 21.58 0.44
CA LEU A 42 9.73 22.15 1.79
C LEU A 42 11.04 21.74 2.47
N PHE A 43 11.43 20.47 2.38
CA PHE A 43 12.70 20.00 2.92
C PHE A 43 13.89 20.73 2.28
N SER A 44 13.91 20.84 0.95
CA SER A 44 14.99 21.48 0.21
C SER A 44 15.13 22.96 0.57
N THR A 45 14.01 23.68 0.70
CA THR A 45 14.03 25.11 1.07
C THR A 45 14.49 25.33 2.51
N LEU A 46 14.01 24.54 3.46
CA LEU A 46 14.39 24.65 4.88
C LEU A 46 15.85 24.24 5.14
N THR A 47 16.35 23.23 4.42
CA THR A 47 17.72 22.73 4.59
C THR A 47 18.72 23.39 3.64
N GLN A 48 18.27 24.33 2.80
CA GLN A 48 19.07 24.95 1.74
C GLN A 48 19.77 23.89 0.86
N GLN A 49 19.10 22.77 0.61
CA GLN A 49 19.66 21.67 -0.17
C GLN A 49 19.69 22.07 -1.66
N ARG A 50 20.86 22.51 -2.12
CA ARG A 50 21.12 22.87 -3.52
C ARG A 50 21.56 21.69 -4.39
N ASN A 51 21.96 20.58 -3.77
CA ASN A 51 22.39 19.36 -4.43
C ASN A 51 21.61 18.16 -3.86
N GLY A 52 21.06 17.31 -4.73
CA GLY A 52 20.30 16.12 -4.37
C GLY A 52 21.09 15.07 -3.57
N LEU A 53 22.43 15.08 -3.64
CA LEU A 53 23.28 14.16 -2.87
C LEU A 53 23.47 14.62 -1.41
N THR A 54 23.37 15.91 -1.14
CA THR A 54 23.49 16.46 0.21
C THR A 54 22.23 16.12 1.01
N HIS A 55 22.36 15.60 2.23
CA HIS A 55 21.23 15.21 3.08
C HIS A 55 20.27 14.15 2.50
N HIS A 56 20.66 13.39 1.47
CA HIS A 56 19.77 12.42 0.82
C HIS A 56 19.15 11.39 1.80
N LEU A 57 19.91 10.89 2.79
CA LEU A 57 19.38 10.00 3.83
C LEU A 57 18.29 10.67 4.69
N TRP A 58 18.49 11.94 5.05
CA TRP A 58 17.50 12.72 5.81
C TRP A 58 16.24 12.99 4.98
N LEU A 59 16.42 13.31 3.69
CA LEU A 59 15.31 13.47 2.75
C LEU A 59 14.53 12.16 2.60
N MET A 60 15.20 11.01 2.46
CA MET A 60 14.55 9.70 2.38
C MET A 60 13.73 9.40 3.65
N GLY A 61 14.31 9.67 4.84
CA GLY A 61 13.59 9.52 6.11
C GLY A 61 12.40 10.46 6.25
N TRP A 62 12.56 11.73 5.85
CA TRP A 62 11.49 12.73 5.83
C TRP A 62 10.32 12.33 4.92
N LEU A 63 10.61 11.92 3.68
CA LEU A 63 9.58 11.48 2.74
C LEU A 63 8.89 10.21 3.22
N GLY A 64 9.67 9.25 3.75
CA GLY A 64 9.12 8.05 4.38
C GLY A 64 8.19 8.36 5.56
N LEU A 65 8.52 9.38 6.36
CA LEU A 65 7.66 9.82 7.46
C LEU A 65 6.37 10.49 6.94
N VAL A 66 6.47 11.42 5.99
CA VAL A 66 5.31 12.13 5.43
C VAL A 66 4.32 11.15 4.78
N VAL A 67 4.83 10.22 3.96
CA VAL A 67 3.99 9.16 3.34
C VAL A 67 3.40 8.23 4.40
N GLY A 68 4.17 7.91 5.44
CA GLY A 68 3.69 7.12 6.58
C GLY A 68 2.54 7.81 7.31
N ILE A 69 2.68 9.08 7.65
CA ILE A 69 1.64 9.90 8.30
C ILE A 69 0.40 9.95 7.42
N TYR A 70 0.55 10.19 6.11
CA TYR A 70 -0.55 10.20 5.15
C TYR A 70 -1.36 8.91 5.24
N PHE A 71 -0.72 7.75 5.05
CA PHE A 71 -1.42 6.47 5.06
C PHE A 71 -2.02 6.12 6.42
N VAL A 72 -1.24 6.26 7.50
CA VAL A 72 -1.70 5.93 8.86
C VAL A 72 -2.90 6.78 9.23
N TRP A 73 -2.91 8.07 8.89
CA TRP A 73 -4.05 8.95 9.13
C TRP A 73 -5.29 8.46 8.38
N PHE A 74 -5.24 8.30 7.05
CA PHE A 74 -6.41 7.87 6.27
C PHE A 74 -6.91 6.47 6.63
N TRP A 75 -6.03 5.56 7.03
CA TRP A 75 -6.40 4.21 7.43
C TRP A 75 -7.06 4.14 8.81
N THR A 76 -6.69 5.04 9.71
CA THR A 76 -7.29 5.13 11.05
C THR A 76 -8.53 6.03 11.07
N HIS A 77 -8.57 7.07 10.23
CA HIS A 77 -9.66 8.04 10.10
C HIS A 77 -10.50 7.72 8.86
N GLY A 78 -11.35 6.69 8.98
CA GLY A 78 -12.30 6.28 7.95
C GLY A 78 -11.91 5.01 7.19
N GLY A 79 -10.64 4.59 7.25
CA GLY A 79 -10.17 3.36 6.61
C GLY A 79 -10.08 3.47 5.09
N GLN A 80 -10.03 4.69 4.54
CA GLN A 80 -10.05 4.92 3.09
C GLN A 80 -9.23 6.16 2.75
N THR A 81 -8.28 5.99 1.83
CA THR A 81 -7.67 7.10 1.08
C THR A 81 -8.62 7.59 -0.02
N LEU A 82 -8.31 8.71 -0.66
CA LEU A 82 -9.13 9.23 -1.77
C LEU A 82 -9.29 8.19 -2.90
N PRO A 83 -8.22 7.52 -3.39
CA PRO A 83 -8.36 6.47 -4.40
C PRO A 83 -9.21 5.30 -3.94
N MET A 84 -9.07 4.89 -2.67
CA MET A 84 -9.90 3.82 -2.10
C MET A 84 -11.38 4.21 -2.12
N LYS A 85 -11.73 5.47 -1.84
CA LYS A 85 -13.12 5.94 -1.98
C LYS A 85 -13.61 5.86 -3.43
N THR A 86 -12.80 6.30 -4.39
CA THR A 86 -13.14 6.23 -5.83
C THR A 86 -13.41 4.81 -6.27
N TRP A 87 -12.59 3.85 -5.83
CA TRP A 87 -12.74 2.44 -6.18
C TRP A 87 -13.63 1.65 -5.20
N ARG A 88 -14.31 2.32 -4.27
CA ARG A 88 -15.20 1.73 -3.26
C ARG A 88 -14.54 0.60 -2.47
N LEU A 89 -13.31 0.82 -2.05
CA LEU A 89 -12.51 -0.09 -1.24
C LEU A 89 -12.42 0.48 0.18
N ARG A 90 -12.47 -0.37 1.19
CA ARG A 90 -12.24 0.02 2.58
C ARG A 90 -11.26 -0.90 3.25
N LEU A 91 -10.35 -0.31 4.00
CA LEU A 91 -9.45 -1.02 4.89
C LEU A 91 -10.13 -1.23 6.23
N VAL A 92 -10.12 -2.47 6.70
CA VAL A 92 -10.61 -2.88 8.01
C VAL A 92 -9.61 -3.84 8.66
N ASP A 93 -9.74 -4.06 9.96
CA ASP A 93 -8.99 -5.12 10.64
C ASP A 93 -9.51 -6.52 10.28
N ALA A 94 -8.80 -7.56 10.73
CA ALA A 94 -9.19 -8.96 10.51
C ALA A 94 -10.59 -9.31 11.09
N GLN A 95 -11.10 -8.53 12.04
CA GLN A 95 -12.42 -8.65 12.66
C GLN A 95 -13.45 -7.68 12.06
N LEU A 96 -13.15 -7.06 10.91
CA LEU A 96 -14.01 -6.07 10.23
C LEU A 96 -14.28 -4.78 11.01
N ARG A 97 -13.40 -4.42 11.96
CA ARG A 97 -13.46 -3.20 12.75
C ARG A 97 -12.53 -2.12 12.17
N PRO A 98 -12.66 -0.85 12.62
CA PRO A 98 -11.68 0.19 12.28
C PRO A 98 -10.25 -0.22 12.63
N VAL A 99 -9.30 0.16 11.79
CA VAL A 99 -7.89 -0.18 11.96
C VAL A 99 -7.27 0.69 13.06
N SER A 100 -6.58 0.06 14.01
CA SER A 100 -5.83 0.78 15.05
C SER A 100 -4.54 1.39 14.48
N VAL A 101 -4.03 2.44 15.12
CA VAL A 101 -2.77 3.10 14.71
C VAL A 101 -1.61 2.09 14.63
N ALA A 102 -1.48 1.20 15.62
CA ALA A 102 -0.43 0.18 15.63
C ALA A 102 -0.48 -0.74 14.39
N ARG A 103 -1.68 -1.19 14.00
CA ARG A 103 -1.85 -2.02 12.80
C ARG A 103 -1.63 -1.23 11.52
N ALA A 104 -2.03 0.04 11.48
CA ALA A 104 -1.78 0.91 10.34
C ALA A 104 -0.27 1.15 10.13
N VAL A 105 0.49 1.38 11.20
CA VAL A 105 1.95 1.51 11.15
C VAL A 105 2.61 0.19 10.73
N ALA A 106 2.19 -0.93 11.32
CA ALA A 106 2.70 -2.25 10.93
C ALA A 106 2.44 -2.52 9.43
N ARG A 107 1.23 -2.23 8.95
CA ARG A 107 0.86 -2.34 7.53
C ARG A 107 1.73 -1.45 6.65
N TYR A 108 2.00 -0.22 7.09
CA TYR A 108 2.86 0.71 6.35
C TYR A 108 4.28 0.14 6.21
N VAL A 109 4.89 -0.31 7.30
CA VAL A 109 6.23 -0.92 7.28
C VAL A 109 6.25 -2.18 6.40
N LEU A 110 5.25 -3.05 6.55
CA LEU A 110 5.15 -4.29 5.76
C LEU A 110 4.89 -4.03 4.27
N ALA A 111 4.28 -2.90 3.90
CA ALA A 111 4.05 -2.54 2.50
C ALA A 111 5.37 -2.31 1.74
N TRP A 112 6.46 -1.95 2.42
CA TRP A 112 7.77 -1.79 1.78
C TRP A 112 8.35 -3.11 1.24
N LEU A 113 7.83 -4.27 1.68
CA LEU A 113 8.20 -5.58 1.12
C LEU A 113 7.90 -5.70 -0.38
N TRP A 114 7.03 -4.84 -0.94
CA TRP A 114 6.75 -4.81 -2.36
C TRP A 114 7.95 -4.38 -3.22
N TRP A 115 8.89 -3.61 -2.69
CA TRP A 115 10.00 -3.04 -3.49
C TRP A 115 11.34 -3.03 -2.76
N LEU A 116 11.38 -2.97 -1.44
CA LEU A 116 12.65 -2.86 -0.68
C LEU A 116 13.55 -4.09 -0.89
N PRO A 117 13.08 -5.36 -0.86
CA PRO A 117 13.98 -6.51 -1.00
C PRO A 117 14.85 -6.50 -2.27
N PRO A 118 14.29 -6.38 -3.50
CA PRO A 118 15.12 -6.33 -4.71
C PRO A 118 16.02 -5.07 -4.78
N LEU A 119 15.59 -3.94 -4.20
CA LEU A 119 16.40 -2.72 -4.14
C LEU A 119 17.56 -2.84 -3.15
N ALA A 120 17.36 -3.50 -2.01
CA ALA A 120 18.42 -3.75 -1.04
C ALA A 120 19.47 -4.74 -1.57
N MET A 121 19.06 -5.71 -2.40
CA MET A 121 19.97 -6.65 -3.06
C MET A 121 20.92 -5.97 -4.05
N HIS A 122 20.56 -4.82 -4.63
CA HIS A 122 21.38 -4.11 -5.61
C HIS A 122 22.81 -3.80 -5.11
N PRO A 123 22.99 -3.04 -4.01
CA PRO A 123 24.32 -2.78 -3.47
C PRO A 123 24.94 -4.00 -2.77
N LEU A 124 24.13 -4.91 -2.19
CA LEU A 124 24.63 -6.07 -1.44
C LEU A 124 25.28 -7.13 -2.34
N LEU A 125 24.75 -7.31 -3.55
CA LEU A 125 25.21 -8.32 -4.51
C LEU A 125 25.93 -7.70 -5.72
N GLY A 126 26.09 -6.37 -5.76
CA GLY A 126 26.74 -5.67 -6.87
C GLY A 126 26.00 -5.84 -8.20
N LEU A 127 24.67 -5.84 -8.18
CA LEU A 127 23.85 -6.08 -9.37
C LEU A 127 23.88 -4.88 -10.32
N ASN A 128 23.88 -5.13 -11.63
CA ASN A 128 23.71 -4.05 -12.60
C ASN A 128 22.29 -3.47 -12.57
N VAL A 129 22.14 -2.18 -12.88
CA VAL A 129 20.83 -1.49 -12.84
C VAL A 129 19.75 -2.19 -13.66
N PRO A 130 19.98 -2.63 -14.93
CA PRO A 130 18.94 -3.33 -15.69
C PRO A 130 18.49 -4.63 -15.03
N LEU A 131 19.42 -5.38 -14.43
CA LEU A 131 19.10 -6.62 -13.72
C LEU A 131 18.30 -6.33 -12.44
N THR A 132 18.66 -5.31 -11.68
CA THR A 132 17.89 -4.85 -10.51
C THR A 132 16.46 -4.48 -10.90
N LEU A 133 16.26 -3.75 -12.01
CA LEU A 133 14.94 -3.39 -12.49
C LEU A 133 14.13 -4.63 -12.93
N ALA A 134 14.76 -5.59 -13.62
CA ALA A 134 14.11 -6.84 -13.99
C ALA A 134 13.69 -7.65 -12.76
N LEU A 135 14.56 -7.77 -11.75
CA LEU A 135 14.25 -8.42 -10.47
C LEU A 135 13.13 -7.71 -9.72
N LEU A 136 13.10 -6.38 -9.73
CA LEU A 136 12.02 -5.60 -9.13
C LEU A 136 10.67 -5.91 -9.79
N VAL A 137 10.62 -5.94 -11.12
CA VAL A 137 9.39 -6.28 -11.87
C VAL A 137 8.94 -7.72 -11.57
N VAL A 138 9.87 -8.68 -11.62
CA VAL A 138 9.58 -10.09 -11.29
C VAL A 138 9.11 -10.24 -9.85
N TRP A 139 9.73 -9.53 -8.91
CA TRP A 139 9.36 -9.53 -7.50
C TRP A 139 7.95 -8.98 -7.27
N ILE A 140 7.63 -7.83 -7.87
CA ILE A 140 6.29 -7.22 -7.81
C ILE A 140 5.24 -8.17 -8.40
N ALA A 141 5.54 -8.77 -9.57
CA ALA A 141 4.65 -9.73 -10.20
C ALA A 141 4.43 -10.98 -9.33
N ALA A 142 5.50 -11.52 -8.73
CA ALA A 142 5.43 -12.65 -7.81
C ALA A 142 4.61 -12.31 -6.56
N TRP A 143 4.79 -11.12 -5.97
CA TRP A 143 4.06 -10.67 -4.79
C TRP A 143 2.57 -10.45 -5.08
N ALA A 144 2.24 -9.92 -6.27
CA ALA A 144 0.88 -9.78 -6.74
C ALA A 144 0.24 -11.14 -7.04
N ALA A 145 0.96 -12.05 -7.70
CA ALA A 145 0.51 -13.41 -8.01
C ALA A 145 0.31 -14.26 -6.74
N ALA A 146 1.07 -14.00 -5.67
CA ALA A 146 0.91 -14.69 -4.39
C ALA A 146 -0.49 -14.47 -3.77
N THR A 147 -1.22 -13.41 -4.17
CA THR A 147 -2.63 -13.25 -3.77
C THR A 147 -3.55 -14.33 -4.34
N ALA A 148 -3.20 -14.96 -5.45
CA ALA A 148 -3.98 -16.04 -6.04
C ALA A 148 -3.87 -17.35 -5.24
N LEU A 149 -2.78 -17.51 -4.48
CA LEU A 149 -2.56 -18.65 -3.57
C LEU A 149 -3.29 -18.47 -2.23
N ASP A 150 -3.76 -17.26 -1.95
CA ASP A 150 -4.45 -16.91 -0.72
C ASP A 150 -5.96 -17.19 -0.84
N THR A 151 -6.52 -17.95 0.10
CA THR A 151 -7.96 -18.29 0.12
C THR A 151 -8.85 -17.04 0.14
N ASP A 152 -8.43 -16.01 0.87
CA ASP A 152 -9.18 -14.74 0.98
C ASP A 152 -8.74 -13.71 -0.08
N ARG A 153 -7.75 -14.07 -0.92
CA ARG A 153 -7.12 -13.22 -1.95
C ARG A 153 -6.54 -11.90 -1.41
N GLN A 154 -6.18 -11.85 -0.13
CA GLN A 154 -5.60 -10.66 0.48
C GLN A 154 -4.10 -10.58 0.17
N PHE A 155 -3.51 -9.38 0.27
CA PHE A 155 -2.05 -9.28 0.11
C PHE A 155 -1.36 -9.82 1.37
N ILE A 156 -0.16 -10.38 1.22
CA ILE A 156 0.62 -10.92 2.34
C ILE A 156 0.84 -9.86 3.43
N HIS A 157 1.20 -8.63 3.04
CA HIS A 157 1.39 -7.52 3.98
C HIS A 157 0.10 -7.14 4.73
N ASP A 158 -1.07 -7.25 4.08
CA ASP A 158 -2.36 -7.01 4.73
C ASP A 158 -2.60 -8.07 5.83
N ARG A 159 -2.38 -9.35 5.51
CA ARG A 159 -2.53 -10.47 6.45
C ARG A 159 -1.57 -10.38 7.63
N LEU A 160 -0.29 -10.13 7.37
CA LEU A 160 0.74 -9.96 8.41
C LEU A 160 0.41 -8.78 9.33
N ALA A 161 -0.17 -7.70 8.81
CA ALA A 161 -0.62 -6.56 9.60
C ALA A 161 -1.96 -6.80 10.33
N GLY A 162 -2.63 -7.93 10.11
CA GLY A 162 -3.97 -8.20 10.64
C GLY A 162 -5.04 -7.26 10.06
N THR A 163 -4.86 -6.84 8.81
CA THR A 163 -5.76 -5.96 8.06
C THR A 163 -6.28 -6.66 6.81
N ARG A 164 -7.37 -6.14 6.24
CA ARG A 164 -7.92 -6.64 4.98
C ARG A 164 -8.61 -5.51 4.22
N LEU A 165 -8.52 -5.58 2.90
CA LEU A 165 -9.30 -4.71 2.01
C LEU A 165 -10.62 -5.39 1.68
N VAL A 166 -11.72 -4.68 1.92
CA VAL A 166 -13.08 -5.15 1.60
C VAL A 166 -13.72 -4.23 0.55
N PRO A 167 -14.51 -4.78 -0.38
CA PRO A 167 -15.32 -3.96 -1.28
C PRO A 167 -16.52 -3.38 -0.52
N LEU A 168 -16.88 -2.14 -0.83
CA LEU A 168 -18.15 -1.55 -0.38
C LEU A 168 -19.21 -1.83 -1.45
N ALA A 169 -20.42 -2.22 -1.02
CA ALA A 169 -21.55 -2.49 -1.90
C ALA A 169 -21.95 -1.24 -2.70
N GLU A 170 -22.44 -1.42 -3.92
CA GLU A 170 -23.07 -0.36 -4.69
C GLU A 170 -24.42 -0.03 -4.04
N ARG A 171 -24.66 1.26 -3.74
CA ARG A 171 -25.99 1.75 -3.37
C ARG A 171 -26.78 2.05 -4.63
#